data_AF-A0A3B1E5R0-F1
#
_entry.id   AF-A0A3B1E5R0-F1
#
_cell.length_a   1.000
_cell.length_b   1.000
_cell.length_c   1.000
_cell.angle_alpha   90.00
_cell.angle_beta   90.00
_cell.angle_gamma   90.00
#
_symmetry.space_group_name_H-M   'P 1'
#
loop_
_entity.id
_entity.type
_entity.pdbx_description
1 polymer ?
#
loop_
_entity_poly.entity_id
_entity_poly.type
_entity_poly.pdbx_seq_one_letter_code
_entity_poly.pdbx_strand_id
1 'polypeptide(L)'
;MIFGFGIWIILNKLDLKAIDYPYLKIKFYLFLLLFIFVCVEIAIEVLYFSNIPLTNHVLCCSSIFDTSEAINSLPFGLNTTLLLFLFYLFFTLTILSNFTRNMILSFISNLIFLFVSYYAVTYFFGTYIYELPTHKCPFCMLQKEYYYIGYILWSNLFLGVFFGISQLILKIFTKQELIISYKATILFNTIFVILCTYFVIIYYIKNGVFL
;
A
#
# COMPACT_ATOMS: atom_id res chain seq x y z
N MET A 1 8.35 -7.49 -0.75
CA MET A 1 9.57 -7.63 -1.58
C MET A 1 9.65 -6.69 -2.77
N ILE A 2 8.54 -6.34 -3.42
CA ILE A 2 8.52 -5.44 -4.60
C ILE A 2 9.32 -4.13 -4.36
N PHE A 3 9.14 -3.49 -3.19
CA PHE A 3 9.92 -2.29 -2.84
C PHE A 3 11.43 -2.52 -2.77
N GLY A 4 11.87 -3.71 -2.34
CA GLY A 4 13.29 -4.05 -2.31
C GLY A 4 13.88 -4.12 -3.71
N PHE A 5 13.20 -4.77 -4.66
CA PHE A 5 13.60 -4.79 -6.07
C PHE A 5 13.57 -3.39 -6.69
N GLY A 6 12.57 -2.56 -6.36
CA GLY A 6 12.54 -1.16 -6.79
C GLY A 6 13.77 -0.37 -6.32
N ILE A 7 14.17 -0.54 -5.06
CA ILE A 7 15.40 0.09 -4.51
C ILE A 7 16.64 -0.44 -5.22
N TRP A 8 16.71 -1.75 -5.49
CA TRP A 8 17.80 -2.36 -6.24
C TRP A 8 17.92 -1.75 -7.65
N ILE A 9 16.80 -1.53 -8.36
CA ILE A 9 16.79 -0.89 -9.68
C ILE A 9 17.33 0.55 -9.59
N ILE A 10 16.92 1.32 -8.57
CA ILE A 10 17.43 2.68 -8.36
C ILE A 10 18.94 2.66 -8.11
N LEU A 11 19.42 1.78 -7.22
CA LEU A 11 20.85 1.62 -6.96
C LEU A 11 21.63 1.23 -8.22
N ASN A 12 21.11 0.27 -9.00
CA ASN A 12 21.75 -0.14 -10.24
C ASN A 12 21.83 1.01 -11.25
N LYS A 13 20.79 1.84 -11.36
CA LYS A 13 20.78 3.02 -12.21
C LYS A 13 21.77 4.10 -11.74
N LEU A 14 21.97 4.26 -10.44
CA LEU A 14 22.96 5.18 -9.89
C LEU A 14 24.39 4.67 -10.11
N ASP A 15 24.60 3.35 -9.92
CA ASP A 15 25.88 2.68 -10.10
C ASP A 15 26.37 2.74 -11.56
N LEU A 16 25.49 2.47 -12.53
CA LEU A 16 25.79 2.56 -13.98
C LEU A 16 26.12 3.97 -14.45
N LYS A 17 25.73 5.01 -13.71
CA LYS A 17 26.04 6.42 -14.04
C LYS A 17 27.39 6.87 -13.48
N ALA A 18 27.90 6.19 -12.48
CA ALA A 18 29.17 6.53 -11.84
C ALA A 18 30.31 5.79 -12.54
N ILE A 19 31.42 6.49 -12.76
CA ILE A 19 32.60 5.94 -13.45
C ILE A 19 33.23 4.81 -12.63
N ASP A 20 33.27 4.97 -11.30
CA ASP A 20 33.97 4.08 -10.38
C ASP A 20 33.10 2.93 -9.82
N TYR A 21 31.83 2.81 -10.26
CA TYR A 21 30.88 1.80 -9.77
C TYR A 21 30.86 1.62 -8.24
N PRO A 22 30.61 2.71 -7.47
CA PRO A 22 30.80 2.72 -6.02
C PRO A 22 29.84 1.80 -5.26
N TYR A 23 28.73 1.39 -5.88
CA TYR A 23 27.65 0.64 -5.21
C TYR A 23 27.61 -0.84 -5.61
N LEU A 24 28.60 -1.32 -6.36
CA LEU A 24 28.64 -2.68 -6.90
C LEU A 24 28.45 -3.74 -5.80
N LYS A 25 29.22 -3.69 -4.71
CA LYS A 25 29.13 -4.66 -3.60
C LYS A 25 27.76 -4.63 -2.93
N ILE A 26 27.25 -3.44 -2.60
CA ILE A 26 25.97 -3.24 -1.90
C ILE A 26 24.83 -3.80 -2.76
N LYS A 27 24.85 -3.51 -4.07
CA LYS A 27 23.86 -4.01 -5.03
C LYS A 27 23.81 -5.53 -5.09
N PHE A 28 24.96 -6.21 -5.08
CA PHE A 28 25.01 -7.68 -5.10
C PHE A 28 24.55 -8.29 -3.78
N TYR A 29 24.92 -7.73 -2.63
CA TYR A 29 24.40 -8.20 -1.34
C TYR A 29 22.89 -8.02 -1.22
N LEU A 30 22.38 -6.86 -1.65
CA LEU A 30 20.93 -6.61 -1.67
C LEU A 30 20.21 -7.60 -2.59
N PHE A 31 20.77 -7.89 -3.78
CA PHE A 31 20.21 -8.87 -4.69
C PHE A 31 20.17 -10.27 -4.07
N LEU A 32 21.27 -10.72 -3.47
CA LEU A 32 21.36 -12.04 -2.85
C LEU A 32 20.38 -12.18 -1.68
N LEU A 33 20.25 -11.14 -0.85
CA LEU A 33 19.24 -11.08 0.21
C LEU A 33 17.82 -11.22 -0.37
N LEU A 34 17.47 -10.41 -1.37
CA LEU A 34 16.15 -10.44 -2.00
C LEU A 34 15.85 -11.80 -2.65
N PHE A 35 16.86 -12.42 -3.28
CA PHE A 35 16.72 -13.74 -3.87
C PHE A 35 16.41 -14.82 -2.83
N ILE A 36 17.08 -14.81 -1.68
CA ILE A 36 16.78 -15.74 -0.58
C ILE A 36 15.33 -15.55 -0.10
N PHE A 37 14.88 -14.30 0.06
CA PHE A 37 13.49 -14.03 0.43
C PHE A 37 12.49 -14.54 -0.62
N VAL A 38 12.80 -14.43 -1.93
CA VAL A 38 11.98 -15.01 -3.00
C VAL A 38 11.89 -16.53 -2.86
N CYS A 39 13.02 -17.21 -2.66
CA CYS A 39 13.01 -18.65 -2.48
C CYS A 39 12.18 -19.07 -1.26
N VAL A 40 12.26 -18.32 -0.15
CA VAL A 40 11.47 -18.57 1.06
C VAL A 40 9.97 -18.35 0.79
N GLU A 41 9.59 -17.25 0.13
CA GLU A 41 8.20 -16.97 -0.23
C GLU A 41 7.60 -18.09 -1.08
N ILE A 42 8.31 -18.51 -2.14
CA ILE A 42 7.90 -19.62 -3.01
C ILE A 42 7.78 -20.93 -2.22
N ALA A 43 8.74 -21.22 -1.34
CA ALA A 43 8.69 -22.44 -0.53
C ALA A 43 7.48 -22.46 0.40
N ILE A 44 7.19 -21.32 1.07
CA ILE A 44 6.00 -21.18 1.93
C ILE A 44 4.72 -21.31 1.11
N GLU A 45 4.66 -20.71 -0.08
CA GLU A 45 3.50 -20.78 -0.97
C GLU A 45 3.23 -22.24 -1.41
N VAL A 46 4.27 -22.98 -1.84
CA VAL A 46 4.15 -24.40 -2.19
C VAL A 46 3.69 -25.23 -1.00
N LEU A 47 4.25 -25.01 0.19
CA LEU A 47 3.86 -25.70 1.42
C LEU A 47 2.41 -25.39 1.81
N TYR A 48 1.96 -24.14 1.62
CA TYR A 48 0.59 -23.75 1.87
C TYR A 48 -0.37 -24.48 0.93
N PHE A 49 -0.15 -24.41 -0.38
CA PHE A 49 -1.01 -25.06 -1.37
C PHE A 49 -1.04 -26.59 -1.26
N SER A 50 0.09 -27.20 -0.89
CA SER A 50 0.16 -28.66 -0.70
C SER A 50 -0.66 -29.14 0.51
N ASN A 51 -0.93 -28.26 1.47
CA ASN A 51 -1.65 -28.58 2.71
C ASN A 51 -3.10 -28.09 2.71
N ILE A 52 -3.61 -27.53 1.60
CA ILE A 52 -5.03 -27.13 1.54
C ILE A 52 -5.90 -28.39 1.49
N PRO A 53 -6.82 -28.59 2.45
CA PRO A 53 -7.71 -29.74 2.42
C PRO A 53 -8.69 -29.63 1.25
N LEU A 54 -8.58 -30.55 0.29
CA LEU A 54 -9.43 -30.62 -0.90
C LEU A 54 -10.86 -31.11 -0.60
N THR A 55 -11.13 -31.53 0.64
CA THR A 55 -12.41 -32.13 1.05
C THR A 55 -13.45 -31.10 1.49
N ASN A 56 -13.03 -29.86 1.79
CA ASN A 56 -13.92 -28.81 2.26
C ASN A 56 -14.10 -27.77 1.15
N HIS A 57 -15.33 -27.58 0.68
CA HIS A 57 -15.62 -26.52 -0.29
C HIS A 57 -15.42 -25.15 0.36
N VAL A 58 -14.78 -24.23 -0.37
CA VAL A 58 -14.58 -22.85 0.09
C VAL A 58 -15.91 -22.10 -0.05
N LEU A 59 -16.63 -21.94 1.06
CA LEU A 59 -17.87 -21.16 1.12
C LEU A 59 -17.52 -19.66 1.22
N CYS A 60 -17.29 -19.01 0.08
CA CYS A 60 -17.00 -17.58 0.02
C CYS A 60 -18.21 -16.68 0.37
N CYS A 61 -19.42 -17.26 0.46
CA CYS A 61 -20.67 -16.51 0.65
C CYS A 61 -21.20 -16.54 2.10
N SER A 62 -20.70 -17.42 2.98
CA SER A 62 -21.24 -17.54 4.34
C SER A 62 -20.80 -16.44 5.29
N SER A 63 -19.67 -15.78 5.03
CA SER A 63 -19.21 -14.62 5.82
C SER A 63 -20.03 -13.34 5.59
N ILE A 64 -20.86 -13.30 4.54
CA ILE A 64 -21.76 -12.17 4.24
C ILE A 64 -23.07 -12.27 5.05
N PHE A 65 -23.50 -13.49 5.39
CA PHE A 65 -24.77 -13.74 6.09
C PHE A 65 -24.60 -14.04 7.59
N ASP A 66 -23.36 -14.15 8.08
CA ASP A 66 -23.13 -14.27 9.52
C ASP A 66 -23.45 -12.93 10.20
N THR A 67 -24.58 -12.92 10.90
CA THR A 67 -25.12 -11.79 11.69
C THR A 67 -24.33 -11.54 12.98
N SER A 68 -23.13 -12.10 13.11
CA SER A 68 -22.28 -11.89 14.28
C SER A 68 -21.45 -10.62 14.07
N GLU A 69 -21.69 -9.61 14.92
CA GLU A 69 -20.88 -8.37 15.00
C GLU A 69 -19.36 -8.64 15.13
N ALA A 70 -18.99 -9.87 15.53
CA ALA A 70 -17.63 -10.37 15.66
C ALA A 70 -16.85 -10.54 14.34
N ILE A 71 -17.51 -10.62 13.17
CA ILE A 71 -16.83 -10.79 11.86
C ILE A 71 -16.73 -9.45 11.09
N ASN A 72 -17.58 -8.48 11.43
CA ASN A 72 -17.54 -7.13 10.86
C ASN A 72 -16.56 -6.19 11.56
N SER A 73 -15.98 -6.59 12.70
CA SER A 73 -14.95 -5.82 13.36
C SER A 73 -13.72 -5.74 12.46
N LEU A 74 -13.23 -4.53 12.20
CA LEU A 74 -11.90 -4.38 11.65
C LEU A 74 -10.91 -5.16 12.54
N PRO A 75 -9.84 -5.73 11.95
CA PRO A 75 -8.81 -6.37 12.75
C PRO A 75 -8.36 -5.42 13.86
N PHE A 76 -8.09 -5.97 15.04
CA PHE A 76 -7.76 -5.24 16.28
C PHE A 76 -8.92 -4.46 16.95
N GLY A 77 -10.18 -4.71 16.58
CA GLY A 77 -11.32 -4.02 17.19
C GLY A 77 -11.38 -2.54 16.85
N LEU A 78 -10.76 -2.14 15.74
CA LEU A 78 -10.74 -0.76 15.27
C LEU A 78 -12.15 -0.33 14.84
N ASN A 79 -12.56 0.86 15.26
CA ASN A 79 -13.77 1.50 14.75
C ASN A 79 -13.46 2.20 13.41
N THR A 80 -14.43 2.29 12.50
CA THR A 80 -14.31 2.97 11.20
C THR A 80 -13.90 4.44 11.37
N THR A 81 -14.45 5.13 12.38
CA THR A 81 -14.08 6.52 12.71
C THR A 81 -12.61 6.65 13.09
N LEU A 82 -12.09 5.72 13.91
CA LEU A 82 -10.69 5.71 14.31
C LEU A 82 -9.77 5.39 13.13
N LEU A 83 -10.18 4.46 12.26
CA LEU A 83 -9.44 4.14 11.04
C LEU A 83 -9.31 5.37 10.12
N LEU A 84 -10.39 6.12 9.93
CA LEU A 84 -10.36 7.35 9.12
C LEU A 84 -9.51 8.44 9.76
N PHE A 85 -9.59 8.60 11.07
CA PHE A 85 -8.70 9.50 11.79
C PHE A 85 -7.24 9.13 11.58
N LEU A 86 -6.87 7.86 11.77
CA LEU A 86 -5.50 7.37 11.52
C LEU A 86 -5.10 7.55 10.06
N PHE A 87 -6.00 7.32 9.11
CA PHE A 87 -5.75 7.50 7.68
C PHE A 87 -5.32 8.93 7.35
N TYR A 88 -6.11 9.94 7.75
CA TYR A 88 -5.78 11.34 7.50
C TYR A 88 -4.60 11.83 8.35
N LEU A 89 -4.46 11.32 9.58
CA LEU A 89 -3.31 11.64 10.45
C LEU A 89 -2.00 11.16 9.81
N PHE A 90 -1.93 9.91 9.37
CA PHE A 90 -0.71 9.41 8.74
C PHE A 90 -0.48 10.03 7.36
N PHE A 91 -1.52 10.31 6.58
CA PHE A 91 -1.39 11.10 5.36
C PHE A 91 -0.74 12.47 5.64
N THR A 92 -1.28 13.25 6.58
CA THR A 92 -0.73 14.58 6.91
C THR A 92 0.71 14.49 7.45
N LEU A 93 1.03 13.48 8.25
CA LEU A 93 2.41 13.19 8.67
C LEU A 93 3.33 12.86 7.51
N THR A 94 2.87 12.09 6.51
CA THR A 94 3.68 11.83 5.30
C THR A 94 3.95 13.14 4.56
N ILE A 95 2.97 14.02 4.41
CA ILE A 95 3.18 15.31 3.72
C ILE A 95 4.15 16.20 4.51
N LEU A 96 3.94 16.36 5.82
CA LEU A 96 4.77 17.21 6.66
C LEU A 96 6.22 16.69 6.75
N SER A 97 6.41 15.39 6.90
CA SER A 97 7.75 14.78 6.93
C SER A 97 8.48 14.93 5.60
N ASN A 98 7.78 14.82 4.47
CA ASN A 98 8.39 15.03 3.16
C ASN A 98 8.69 16.50 2.87
N PHE A 99 7.88 17.43 3.38
CA PHE A 99 8.12 18.87 3.25
C PHE A 99 9.30 19.34 4.10
N THR A 100 9.38 18.87 5.36
CA THR A 100 10.50 19.12 6.28
C THR A 100 11.75 18.28 5.97
N ARG A 101 11.64 17.37 4.99
CA ARG A 101 12.68 16.40 4.58
C ARG A 101 13.15 15.46 5.68
N ASN A 102 12.35 15.22 6.73
CA ASN A 102 12.67 14.27 7.78
C ASN A 102 12.44 12.82 7.30
N MET A 103 13.53 12.14 6.94
CA MET A 103 13.51 10.81 6.33
C MET A 103 13.01 9.71 7.26
N ILE A 104 13.35 9.78 8.55
CA ILE A 104 12.94 8.76 9.53
C ILE A 104 11.43 8.84 9.72
N LEU A 105 10.91 10.06 9.89
CA LEU A 105 9.47 10.28 10.02
C LEU A 105 8.74 9.91 8.72
N SER A 106 9.30 10.22 7.56
CA SER A 106 8.75 9.82 6.25
C SER A 106 8.70 8.29 6.09
N PHE A 107 9.75 7.58 6.49
CA PHE A 107 9.79 6.11 6.45
C PHE A 107 8.71 5.48 7.35
N ILE A 108 8.66 5.89 8.62
CA ILE A 108 7.72 5.33 9.60
C ILE A 108 6.28 5.67 9.20
N SER A 109 6.01 6.93 8.85
CA SER A 109 4.67 7.36 8.45
C SER A 109 4.18 6.65 7.19
N ASN A 110 5.02 6.50 6.14
CA ASN A 110 4.61 5.78 4.93
C ASN A 110 4.42 4.27 5.18
N LEU A 111 5.23 3.66 6.05
CA LEU A 111 5.08 2.25 6.40
C LEU A 111 3.74 2.00 7.12
N ILE A 112 3.38 2.84 8.10
CA ILE A 112 2.09 2.72 8.79
C ILE A 112 0.94 3.11 7.84
N PHE A 113 1.11 4.16 7.05
CA PHE A 113 0.12 4.65 6.09
C PHE A 113 -0.24 3.57 5.07
N LEU A 114 0.69 2.72 4.63
CA LEU A 114 0.40 1.60 3.74
C LEU A 114 -0.67 0.66 4.31
N PHE A 115 -0.49 0.22 5.56
CA PHE A 115 -1.42 -0.70 6.21
C PHE A 115 -2.75 -0.02 6.52
N VAL A 116 -2.72 1.19 7.09
CA VAL A 116 -3.94 1.95 7.40
C VAL A 116 -4.73 2.25 6.12
N SER A 117 -4.07 2.63 5.03
CA SER A 117 -4.70 2.89 3.74
C SER A 117 -5.33 1.66 3.13
N TYR A 118 -4.64 0.51 3.19
CA TYR A 118 -5.21 -0.76 2.72
C TYR A 118 -6.53 -1.08 3.46
N TYR A 119 -6.54 -0.95 4.79
CA TYR A 119 -7.74 -1.18 5.59
C TYR A 119 -8.82 -0.11 5.34
N ALA A 120 -8.44 1.16 5.21
CA ALA A 120 -9.39 2.22 4.90
C ALA A 120 -10.06 2.02 3.54
N VAL A 121 -9.30 1.58 2.53
CA VAL A 121 -9.85 1.27 1.20
C VAL A 121 -10.77 0.05 1.24
N THR A 122 -10.41 -1.00 1.94
CA THR A 122 -11.22 -2.23 1.99
C THR A 122 -12.52 -2.07 2.79
N TYR A 123 -12.47 -1.40 3.94
CA TYR A 123 -13.60 -1.35 4.88
C TYR A 123 -14.42 -0.05 4.83
N PHE A 124 -13.91 1.02 4.21
CA PHE A 124 -14.62 2.29 4.10
C PHE A 124 -14.67 2.80 2.65
N PHE A 125 -13.55 3.23 2.04
CA PHE A 125 -13.63 3.87 0.72
C PHE A 125 -14.14 2.94 -0.38
N GLY A 126 -13.88 1.63 -0.27
CA GLY A 126 -14.38 0.61 -1.18
C GLY A 126 -15.90 0.52 -1.20
N THR A 127 -16.58 0.71 -0.07
CA THR A 127 -18.05 0.67 -0.03
C THR A 127 -18.67 1.81 -0.84
N TYR A 128 -18.01 2.97 -0.89
CA TYR A 128 -18.40 4.11 -1.72
C TYR A 128 -18.08 3.88 -3.21
N ILE A 129 -17.01 3.15 -3.54
CA ILE A 129 -16.72 2.74 -4.93
C ILE A 129 -17.75 1.73 -5.43
N TYR A 130 -18.16 0.81 -4.55
CA TYR A 130 -19.12 -0.24 -4.86
C TYR A 130 -20.58 0.20 -4.74
N GLU A 131 -20.83 1.35 -4.12
CA GLU A 131 -22.16 1.83 -3.72
C GLU A 131 -22.93 0.78 -2.90
N LEU A 132 -22.22 -0.11 -2.18
CA LEU A 132 -22.78 -1.21 -1.40
C LEU A 132 -22.01 -1.40 -0.07
N PRO A 133 -22.65 -1.21 1.10
CA PRO A 133 -21.96 -1.21 2.41
C PRO A 133 -21.43 -2.58 2.82
N THR A 134 -22.02 -3.65 2.30
CA THR A 134 -21.63 -5.04 2.60
C THR A 134 -20.49 -5.54 1.71
N HIS A 135 -20.15 -4.83 0.63
CA HIS A 135 -19.09 -5.25 -0.29
C HIS A 135 -17.73 -4.70 0.16
N LYS A 136 -16.83 -5.59 0.60
CA LYS A 136 -15.51 -5.22 1.16
C LYS A 136 -14.31 -5.83 0.41
N CYS A 137 -14.53 -6.50 -0.72
CA CYS A 137 -13.48 -7.20 -1.46
C CYS A 137 -12.53 -6.20 -2.14
N PRO A 138 -11.22 -6.16 -1.85
CA PRO A 138 -10.28 -5.24 -2.50
C PRO A 138 -10.01 -5.54 -3.97
N PHE A 139 -10.35 -6.75 -4.45
CA PHE A 139 -10.03 -7.19 -5.80
C PHE A 139 -11.14 -6.88 -6.80
N CYS A 140 -12.38 -6.69 -6.34
CA CYS A 140 -13.50 -6.37 -7.22
C CYS A 140 -13.31 -5.02 -7.92
N MET A 141 -12.74 -4.01 -7.26
CA MET A 141 -12.42 -2.71 -7.88
C MET A 141 -11.41 -2.80 -9.05
N LEU A 142 -10.71 -3.92 -9.20
CA LEU A 142 -9.84 -4.20 -10.34
C LEU A 142 -10.61 -4.74 -11.55
N GLN A 143 -11.88 -5.07 -11.40
CA GLN A 143 -12.67 -5.65 -12.47
C GLN A 143 -13.36 -4.57 -13.34
N LYS A 144 -13.87 -5.00 -14.49
CA LYS A 144 -14.49 -4.13 -15.49
C LYS A 144 -15.73 -3.41 -14.95
N GLU A 145 -16.48 -4.06 -14.05
CA GLU A 145 -17.71 -3.51 -13.47
C GLU A 145 -17.47 -2.17 -12.75
N TYR A 146 -16.26 -1.97 -12.23
CA TYR A 146 -15.84 -0.75 -11.55
C TYR A 146 -14.81 0.04 -12.37
N TYR A 147 -14.87 -0.07 -13.70
CA TYR A 147 -14.03 0.67 -14.65
C TYR A 147 -12.52 0.56 -14.39
N TYR A 148 -12.06 -0.56 -13.80
CA TYR A 148 -10.65 -0.79 -13.49
C TYR A 148 -10.04 0.28 -12.56
N ILE A 149 -10.86 0.99 -11.77
CA ILE A 149 -10.40 2.09 -10.91
C ILE A 149 -9.34 1.64 -9.89
N GLY A 150 -9.43 0.40 -9.44
CA GLY A 150 -8.50 -0.18 -8.47
C GLY A 150 -7.05 -0.09 -8.94
N TYR A 151 -6.78 -0.22 -10.25
CA TYR A 151 -5.40 -0.13 -10.74
C TYR A 151 -4.80 1.24 -10.47
N ILE A 152 -5.54 2.31 -10.75
CA ILE A 152 -5.08 3.68 -10.50
C ILE A 152 -4.93 3.91 -9.00
N LEU A 153 -5.93 3.50 -8.22
CA LEU A 153 -5.96 3.71 -6.77
C LEU A 153 -4.79 2.99 -6.07
N TRP A 154 -4.60 1.70 -6.31
CA TRP A 154 -3.51 0.93 -5.73
C TRP A 154 -2.14 1.36 -6.26
N SER A 155 -2.01 1.68 -7.55
CA SER A 155 -0.73 2.14 -8.12
C SER A 155 -0.26 3.44 -7.46
N ASN A 156 -1.16 4.41 -7.25
CA ASN A 156 -0.80 5.65 -6.56
C ASN A 156 -0.37 5.39 -5.11
N LEU A 157 -1.08 4.54 -4.37
CA LEU A 157 -0.69 4.16 -3.00
C LEU A 157 0.70 3.52 -2.99
N PHE A 158 0.93 2.50 -3.83
CA PHE A 158 2.21 1.79 -3.84
C PHE A 158 3.37 2.67 -4.28
N LEU A 159 3.19 3.52 -5.31
CA LEU A 159 4.23 4.44 -5.76
C LEU A 159 4.57 5.48 -4.70
N GLY A 160 3.56 6.10 -4.08
CA GLY A 160 3.77 7.11 -3.05
C GLY A 160 4.51 6.55 -1.84
N VAL A 161 4.03 5.43 -1.30
CA VAL A 161 4.68 4.73 -0.18
C VAL A 161 6.09 4.26 -0.55
N PHE A 162 6.28 3.69 -1.76
CA PHE A 162 7.60 3.25 -2.23
C PHE A 162 8.61 4.40 -2.20
N PHE A 163 8.27 5.54 -2.79
CA PHE A 163 9.16 6.69 -2.80
C PHE A 163 9.42 7.23 -1.38
N GLY A 164 8.43 7.16 -0.48
CA GLY A 164 8.58 7.56 0.92
C GLY A 164 9.57 6.69 1.69
N ILE A 165 9.41 5.37 1.58
CA ILE A 165 10.27 4.37 2.22
C ILE A 165 11.69 4.39 1.62
N SER A 166 11.80 4.57 0.30
CA SER A 166 13.08 4.53 -0.40
C SER A 166 14.07 5.63 0.06
N GLN A 167 13.59 6.76 0.57
CA GLN A 167 14.41 7.90 0.98
C GLN A 167 15.47 7.51 2.01
N LEU A 168 15.03 6.88 3.10
CA LEU A 168 15.91 6.49 4.20
C LEU A 168 16.88 5.40 3.74
N ILE A 169 16.38 4.39 3.04
CA ILE A 169 17.18 3.24 2.59
C ILE A 169 18.25 3.68 1.59
N LEU A 170 17.89 4.53 0.64
CA LEU A 170 18.85 5.04 -0.35
C LEU A 170 19.89 5.92 0.31
N LYS A 171 19.54 6.80 1.26
CA LYS A 171 20.56 7.57 2.01
C LYS A 171 21.54 6.67 2.76
N ILE A 172 21.07 5.58 3.36
CA ILE A 172 21.94 4.63 4.06
C ILE A 172 22.96 4.00 3.08
N PHE A 173 22.53 3.63 1.87
CA PHE A 173 23.39 2.97 0.91
C PHE A 173 24.28 3.91 0.08
N THR A 174 23.76 5.08 -0.33
CA THR A 174 24.44 5.98 -1.26
C THR A 174 25.04 7.21 -0.60
N LYS A 175 24.62 7.52 0.65
CA LYS A 175 24.88 8.79 1.36
C LYS A 175 24.37 10.04 0.63
N GLN A 176 23.55 9.87 -0.40
CA GLN A 176 22.97 10.95 -1.20
C GLN A 176 21.47 11.05 -0.97
N GLU A 177 20.95 12.27 -1.06
CA GLU A 177 19.50 12.54 -0.96
C GLU A 177 18.91 12.75 -2.35
N LEU A 178 17.85 11.99 -2.67
CA LEU A 178 17.13 12.15 -3.94
C LEU A 178 15.94 13.07 -3.75
N ILE A 179 16.05 14.33 -4.14
CA ILE A 179 14.95 15.32 -4.02
C ILE A 179 13.68 14.86 -4.77
N ILE A 180 13.84 14.10 -5.86
CA ILE A 180 12.73 13.59 -6.67
C ILE A 180 11.84 12.64 -5.85
N SER A 181 12.39 11.80 -4.97
CA SER A 181 11.58 10.85 -4.19
C SER A 181 10.64 11.56 -3.21
N TYR A 182 11.06 12.69 -2.63
CA TYR A 182 10.18 13.50 -1.77
C TYR A 182 8.98 14.05 -2.53
N LYS A 183 9.23 14.64 -3.71
CA LYS A 183 8.17 15.19 -4.57
C LYS A 183 7.23 14.08 -5.06
N ALA A 184 7.78 12.94 -5.47
CA ALA A 184 6.99 11.80 -5.92
C ALA A 184 6.11 11.22 -4.80
N THR A 185 6.63 11.12 -3.57
CA THR A 185 5.86 10.68 -2.39
C THR A 185 4.66 11.58 -2.16
N ILE A 186 4.88 12.89 -2.13
CA ILE A 186 3.81 13.89 -1.97
C ILE A 186 2.79 13.74 -3.10
N LEU A 187 3.24 13.73 -4.35
CA LEU A 187 2.35 13.68 -5.53
C LEU A 187 1.47 12.43 -5.54
N PHE A 188 2.05 11.24 -5.38
CA PHE A 188 1.30 9.99 -5.50
C PHE A 188 0.38 9.76 -4.29
N ASN A 189 0.84 10.08 -3.06
CA ASN A 189 -0.02 9.97 -1.88
C ASN A 189 -1.17 11.00 -1.92
N THR A 190 -0.95 12.22 -2.41
CA THR A 190 -2.04 13.21 -2.55
C THR A 190 -3.05 12.77 -3.60
N ILE A 191 -2.61 12.30 -4.77
CA ILE A 191 -3.51 11.77 -5.80
C ILE A 191 -4.34 10.60 -5.24
N PHE A 192 -3.69 9.67 -4.53
CA PHE A 192 -4.38 8.56 -3.88
C PHE A 192 -5.47 9.02 -2.91
N VAL A 193 -5.15 9.93 -1.98
CA VAL A 193 -6.13 10.44 -1.00
C VAL A 193 -7.24 11.22 -1.68
N ILE A 194 -6.93 12.03 -2.70
CA ILE A 194 -7.93 12.76 -3.50
C ILE A 194 -8.88 11.80 -4.20
N LEU A 195 -8.39 10.70 -4.77
CA LEU A 195 -9.25 9.70 -5.40
C LEU A 195 -10.17 9.04 -4.37
N CYS A 196 -9.65 8.66 -3.20
CA CYS A 196 -10.45 8.08 -2.12
C CYS A 196 -11.55 9.03 -1.65
N THR A 197 -11.23 10.31 -1.42
CA THR A 197 -12.22 11.30 -0.97
C THR A 197 -13.22 11.67 -2.07
N TYR A 198 -12.79 11.68 -3.32
CA TYR A 198 -13.64 11.96 -4.48
C TYR A 198 -14.84 11.00 -4.58
N PHE A 199 -14.63 9.70 -4.39
CA PHE A 199 -15.74 8.73 -4.43
C PHE A 199 -16.77 8.97 -3.32
N VAL A 200 -16.31 9.32 -2.11
CA VAL A 200 -17.20 9.66 -0.99
C VAL A 200 -18.03 10.91 -1.30
N ILE A 201 -17.37 11.95 -1.83
CA ILE A 201 -18.03 13.23 -2.15
C ILE A 201 -19.05 13.06 -3.27
N ILE A 202 -18.70 12.34 -4.34
CA ILE A 202 -19.64 12.10 -5.46
C ILE A 202 -20.86 11.32 -5.00
N TYR A 203 -20.65 10.29 -4.18
CA TYR A 203 -21.76 9.53 -3.63
C TYR A 203 -22.71 10.43 -2.84
N TYR A 204 -22.17 11.28 -1.96
CA TYR A 204 -22.97 12.24 -1.19
C TYR A 204 -23.72 13.24 -2.08
N ILE A 205 -23.08 13.75 -3.13
CA ILE A 205 -23.73 14.69 -4.07
C ILE A 205 -24.87 14.01 -4.84
N LYS A 206 -24.71 12.75 -5.23
CA LYS A 206 -25.74 11.99 -5.97
C LYS A 206 -26.92 11.58 -5.08
N ASN A 207 -26.65 11.14 -3.85
CA ASN A 207 -27.64 10.49 -3.00
C ASN A 207 -28.15 11.36 -1.83
N GLY A 208 -27.46 12.46 -1.51
CA GLY A 208 -27.79 13.36 -0.40
C GLY A 208 -27.48 12.80 0.99
N VAL A 209 -26.88 11.60 1.08
CA VAL A 209 -26.53 10.92 2.33
C VAL A 209 -25.18 10.23 2.23
N PHE A 210 -24.51 10.06 3.37
CA PHE A 210 -23.36 9.16 3.49
C PHE A 210 -23.84 7.71 3.71
N LEU A 211 -23.01 6.74 3.33
CA LEU A 211 -23.22 5.31 3.61
C LEU A 211 -22.97 4.98 5.08
#